data_AF-A0A447JD43-F1
#
_entry.id   AF-A0A447JD43-F1
#
_cell.length_a   1.000
_cell.length_b   1.000
_cell.length_c   1.000
_cell.angle_alpha   90.00
_cell.angle_beta   90.00
_cell.angle_gamma   90.00
#
_symmetry.space_group_name_H-M   'P 1'
#
loop_
_entity.id
_entity.type
_entity.pdbx_description
1 polymer ?
#
loop_
_entity_poly.entity_id
_entity_poly.type
_entity_poly.pdbx_seq_one_letter_code
_entity_poly.pdbx_strand_id
1 'polypeptide(L)'
;MITDEEKRRKFVCVDPHDIPQAAFIDADMMDGMPPALKAATGVDALTHAIEGYITRAAWALTDALHIKAIEIIAGALRGAVAGEKEAGEAMALGNTLPGWGFPMWGWGWCMGWRIRWARFTTRRTASRMLFCFRM
;
A
#
# COMPACT_ATOMS: atom_id res chain seq x y z
N MET A 1 -8.63 -6.00 8.17
CA MET A 1 -9.39 -6.93 7.30
C MET A 1 -9.40 -8.30 7.94
N ILE A 2 -10.55 -8.97 7.94
CA ILE A 2 -10.70 -10.34 8.46
C ILE A 2 -11.30 -11.20 7.33
N THR A 3 -10.90 -12.47 7.27
CA THR A 3 -11.47 -13.43 6.31
C THR A 3 -12.64 -14.15 6.98
N ASP A 4 -13.81 -14.06 6.37
CA ASP A 4 -14.98 -14.88 6.68
C ASP A 4 -14.83 -16.19 5.89
N GLU A 5 -14.46 -17.27 6.57
CA GLU A 5 -14.20 -18.57 5.93
C GLU A 5 -15.48 -19.23 5.40
N GLU A 6 -16.59 -19.09 6.11
CA GLU A 6 -17.89 -19.64 5.72
C GLU A 6 -18.41 -18.98 4.44
N LYS A 7 -18.41 -17.65 4.39
CA LYS A 7 -18.87 -16.88 3.22
C LYS A 7 -17.77 -16.67 2.19
N ARG A 8 -16.56 -17.20 2.45
CA ARG A 8 -15.39 -17.18 1.57
C ARG A 8 -15.07 -15.78 1.04
N ARG A 9 -15.17 -14.79 1.92
CA ARG A 9 -14.98 -13.37 1.57
C ARG A 9 -14.08 -12.69 2.58
N LYS A 10 -13.34 -11.70 2.13
CA LYS A 10 -12.64 -10.77 3.03
C LYS A 10 -13.53 -9.56 3.24
N PHE A 11 -13.65 -9.12 4.48
CA PHE A 11 -14.33 -7.87 4.81
C PHE A 11 -13.36 -6.87 5.43
N VAL A 12 -13.61 -5.60 5.13
CA VAL A 12 -12.86 -4.47 5.66
C VAL A 12 -13.63 -3.94 6.86
N CYS A 13 -12.95 -3.83 8.00
CA CYS A 13 -13.45 -3.12 9.16
C CYS A 13 -12.87 -1.71 9.10
N VAL A 14 -13.69 -0.71 9.35
CA VAL A 14 -13.28 0.70 9.38
C VAL A 14 -13.91 1.30 10.62
N ASP A 15 -13.09 1.61 11.63
CA ASP A 15 -13.53 2.21 12.89
C ASP A 15 -12.45 3.17 13.40
N PRO A 16 -12.74 4.45 13.72
CA PRO A 16 -11.76 5.36 14.31
C PRO A 16 -11.06 4.83 15.59
N HIS A 17 -11.66 3.88 16.30
CA HIS A 17 -11.06 3.24 17.47
C HIS A 17 -9.97 2.20 17.11
N ASP A 18 -9.81 1.83 15.84
CA ASP A 18 -8.78 0.88 15.38
C ASP A 18 -7.42 1.54 15.07
N ILE A 19 -7.33 2.88 15.25
CA ILE A 19 -6.09 3.64 15.04
C ILE A 19 -5.10 3.35 16.19
N PRO A 20 -3.87 2.90 15.89
CA PRO A 20 -2.85 2.67 16.90
C PRO A 20 -2.41 3.98 17.57
N GLN A 21 -2.17 3.94 18.88
CA GLN A 21 -1.70 5.10 19.66
C GLN A 21 -0.28 5.56 19.27
N ALA A 22 0.55 4.62 18.80
CA ALA A 22 1.90 4.88 18.32
C ALA A 22 2.24 3.90 17.19
N ALA A 23 3.00 4.39 16.21
CA ALA A 23 3.57 3.58 15.14
C ALA A 23 5.07 3.86 15.06
N PHE A 24 5.88 2.80 15.08
CA PHE A 24 7.32 2.87 14.88
C PHE A 24 7.63 2.36 13.48
N ILE A 25 8.20 3.23 12.66
CA ILE A 25 8.54 2.94 11.27
C ILE A 25 10.05 2.86 11.19
N ASP A 26 10.56 1.63 11.28
CA ASP A 26 11.99 1.32 11.31
C ASP A 26 12.39 0.52 10.07
N ALA A 27 13.32 1.06 9.28
CA ALA A 27 13.82 0.42 8.07
C ALA A 27 14.69 -0.81 8.37
N ASP A 28 15.37 -0.85 9.52
CA ASP A 28 16.19 -2.00 9.93
C ASP A 28 15.31 -3.25 10.10
N MET A 29 14.06 -3.08 10.54
CA MET A 29 13.08 -4.16 10.62
C MET A 29 12.57 -4.63 9.24
N MET A 30 12.81 -3.86 8.18
CA MET A 30 12.38 -4.14 6.80
C MET A 30 13.50 -4.75 5.94
N ASP A 31 14.75 -4.62 6.37
CA ASP A 31 15.92 -5.08 5.60
C ASP A 31 15.90 -6.59 5.31
N GLY A 32 15.40 -7.39 6.27
CA GLY A 32 15.31 -8.86 6.16
C GLY A 32 14.25 -9.37 5.17
N MET A 33 13.46 -8.50 4.53
CA MET A 33 12.45 -8.93 3.55
C MET A 33 13.10 -9.49 2.27
N PRO A 34 12.64 -10.64 1.74
CA PRO A 34 13.09 -11.12 0.44
C PRO A 34 12.80 -10.11 -0.68
N PRO A 35 13.63 -10.03 -1.75
CA PRO A 35 13.44 -9.07 -2.84
C PRO A 35 12.04 -9.12 -3.48
N ALA A 36 11.49 -10.32 -3.66
CA ALA A 36 10.13 -10.49 -4.18
C ALA A 36 9.05 -9.92 -3.26
N LEU A 37 9.27 -9.96 -1.93
CA LEU A 37 8.36 -9.36 -0.97
C LEU A 37 8.49 -7.83 -0.99
N LYS A 38 9.71 -7.29 -1.00
CA LYS A 38 9.96 -5.83 -1.11
C LYS A 38 9.30 -5.25 -2.36
N ALA A 39 9.42 -5.94 -3.50
CA ALA A 39 8.78 -5.53 -4.75
C ALA A 39 7.24 -5.56 -4.64
N ALA A 40 6.67 -6.64 -4.09
CA ALA A 40 5.22 -6.77 -3.97
C ALA A 40 4.61 -5.73 -3.01
N THR A 41 5.23 -5.49 -1.85
CA THR A 41 4.73 -4.52 -0.87
C THR A 41 4.95 -3.08 -1.33
N GLY A 42 6.05 -2.79 -2.02
CA GLY A 42 6.28 -1.46 -2.58
C GLY A 42 5.31 -1.10 -3.70
N VAL A 43 4.95 -2.05 -4.57
CA VAL A 43 3.88 -1.83 -5.57
C VAL A 43 2.52 -1.69 -4.91
N ASP A 44 2.27 -2.37 -3.79
CA ASP A 44 1.04 -2.20 -3.00
C ASP A 44 0.92 -0.78 -2.46
N ALA A 45 2.00 -0.25 -1.87
CA ALA A 45 2.05 1.13 -1.38
C ALA A 45 1.90 2.15 -2.51
N LEU A 46 2.50 1.89 -3.68
CA LEU A 46 2.32 2.74 -4.85
C LEU A 46 0.86 2.75 -5.32
N THR A 47 0.19 1.59 -5.27
CA THR A 47 -1.23 1.48 -5.61
C THR A 47 -2.08 2.30 -4.63
N HIS A 48 -1.79 2.23 -3.32
CA HIS A 48 -2.46 3.07 -2.33
C HIS A 48 -2.27 4.55 -2.63
N ALA A 49 -1.03 4.94 -2.98
CA ALA A 49 -0.69 6.32 -3.29
C ALA A 49 -1.47 6.84 -4.50
N ILE A 50 -1.52 6.06 -5.59
CA ILE A 50 -2.22 6.43 -6.82
C ILE A 50 -3.74 6.46 -6.60
N GLU A 51 -4.32 5.41 -6.01
CA GLU A 51 -5.76 5.34 -5.78
C GLU A 51 -6.26 6.45 -4.84
N GLY A 52 -5.48 6.76 -3.81
CA GLY A 52 -5.81 7.85 -2.89
C GLY A 52 -5.67 9.24 -3.51
N TYR A 53 -4.80 9.41 -4.51
CA TYR A 53 -4.71 10.66 -5.28
C TYR A 53 -5.89 10.88 -6.23
N ILE A 54 -6.46 9.81 -6.81
CA ILE A 54 -7.55 9.91 -7.79
C ILE A 54 -8.94 9.59 -7.21
N THR A 55 -9.03 9.37 -5.89
CA THR A 55 -10.31 9.02 -5.26
C THR A 55 -11.29 10.18 -5.31
N ARG A 56 -12.60 9.87 -5.33
CA ARG A 56 -13.67 10.89 -5.35
C ARG A 56 -13.67 11.81 -4.14
N ALA A 57 -13.02 11.36 -3.08
CA ALA A 57 -13.00 12.05 -1.83
C ALA A 57 -11.70 12.91 -1.71
N ALA A 58 -10.74 12.83 -2.64
CA ALA A 58 -9.50 13.61 -2.59
C ALA A 58 -9.69 15.14 -2.35
N TRP A 59 -8.77 15.73 -1.58
CA TRP A 59 -8.70 17.16 -1.28
C TRP A 59 -7.22 17.58 -1.11
N ALA A 60 -6.97 18.89 -1.01
CA ALA A 60 -5.63 19.48 -1.11
C ALA A 60 -4.56 18.83 -0.21
N LEU A 61 -4.89 18.50 1.05
CA LEU A 61 -3.91 17.89 1.95
C LEU A 61 -3.55 16.47 1.51
N THR A 62 -4.53 15.65 1.13
CA THR A 62 -4.21 14.30 0.67
C THR A 62 -3.50 14.29 -0.66
N ASP A 63 -3.83 15.21 -1.56
CA ASP A 63 -3.14 15.28 -2.84
C ASP A 63 -1.64 15.52 -2.63
N ALA A 64 -1.29 16.44 -1.71
CA ALA A 64 0.09 16.69 -1.32
C ALA A 64 0.79 15.45 -0.72
N LEU A 65 0.09 14.70 0.15
CA LEU A 65 0.65 13.48 0.75
C LEU A 65 0.86 12.37 -0.29
N HIS A 66 -0.14 12.13 -1.14
CA HIS A 66 -0.12 11.04 -2.12
C HIS A 66 0.85 11.33 -3.26
N ILE A 67 0.92 12.56 -3.77
CA ILE A 67 1.89 12.91 -4.82
C ILE A 67 3.33 12.75 -4.31
N LYS A 68 3.59 13.15 -3.05
CA LYS A 68 4.93 12.99 -2.45
C LYS A 68 5.27 11.52 -2.22
N ALA A 69 4.28 10.71 -1.81
CA ALA A 69 4.47 9.28 -1.68
C ALA A 69 4.80 8.60 -3.02
N ILE A 70 4.11 8.99 -4.11
CA ILE A 70 4.37 8.48 -5.46
C ILE A 70 5.82 8.79 -5.87
N GLU A 71 6.27 10.03 -5.67
CA GLU A 71 7.64 10.46 -6.00
C GLU A 71 8.69 9.62 -5.26
N ILE A 72 8.54 9.47 -3.93
CA ILE A 72 9.47 8.73 -3.09
C ILE A 72 9.48 7.24 -3.46
N ILE A 73 8.31 6.60 -3.56
CA ILE A 73 8.21 5.17 -3.86
C ILE A 73 8.77 4.88 -5.27
N ALA A 74 8.45 5.70 -6.27
CA ALA A 74 8.94 5.50 -7.63
C ALA A 74 10.47 5.62 -7.75
N GLY A 75 11.07 6.52 -6.96
CA GLY A 75 12.53 6.69 -6.88
C GLY A 75 13.23 5.57 -6.11
N ALA A 76 12.66 5.12 -4.99
CA ALA A 76 13.34 4.22 -4.05
C ALA A 76 13.08 2.72 -4.29
N LEU A 77 11.97 2.34 -4.91
CA LEU A 77 11.54 0.93 -4.96
C LEU A 77 12.58 0.00 -5.60
N ARG A 78 13.25 0.43 -6.67
CA ARG A 78 14.26 -0.41 -7.35
C ARG A 78 15.49 -0.63 -6.48
N GLY A 79 16.01 0.43 -5.85
CA GLY A 79 17.16 0.35 -4.94
C GLY A 79 16.83 -0.49 -3.70
N ALA A 80 15.63 -0.33 -3.13
CA ALA A 80 15.19 -1.10 -1.97
C ALA A 80 15.11 -2.61 -2.27
N VAL A 81 14.67 -2.98 -3.48
CA VAL A 81 14.66 -4.38 -3.96
C VAL A 81 16.07 -4.91 -4.21
N ALA A 82 17.00 -4.05 -4.67
CA ALA A 82 18.41 -4.37 -4.83
C ALA A 82 19.17 -4.50 -3.49
N GLY A 83 18.59 -4.02 -2.38
CA GLY A 83 19.18 -4.11 -1.05
C GLY A 83 19.94 -2.85 -0.61
N GLU A 84 19.72 -1.71 -1.27
CA GLU A 84 20.28 -0.43 -0.87
C GLU A 84 19.57 0.10 0.39
N LYS A 85 20.34 0.41 1.44
CA LYS A 85 19.79 0.83 2.74
C LYS A 85 19.03 2.15 2.68
N GLU A 86 19.62 3.15 2.04
CA GLU A 86 19.01 4.48 1.88
C GLU A 86 17.68 4.41 1.11
N ALA A 87 17.60 3.53 0.11
CA ALA A 87 16.37 3.26 -0.61
C ALA A 87 15.34 2.51 0.26
N GLY A 88 15.78 1.62 1.15
CA GLY A 88 14.95 0.97 2.16
C GLY A 88 14.31 1.97 3.13
N GLU A 89 15.10 2.92 3.64
CA GLU A 89 14.62 4.01 4.50
C GLU A 89 13.62 4.92 3.77
N ALA A 90 13.95 5.31 2.52
CA ALA A 90 13.04 6.09 1.70
C ALA A 90 11.72 5.33 1.44
N MET A 91 11.78 4.02 1.20
CA MET A 91 10.57 3.19 1.08
C MET A 91 9.77 3.09 2.38
N ALA A 92 10.40 3.09 3.55
CA ALA A 92 9.71 3.08 4.83
C ALA A 92 8.88 4.37 5.03
N LEU A 93 9.46 5.53 4.68
CA LEU A 93 8.74 6.80 4.67
C LEU A 93 7.65 6.83 3.60
N GLY A 94 7.99 6.43 2.37
CA GLY A 94 7.08 6.39 1.22
C GLY A 94 5.85 5.52 1.47
N ASN A 95 5.99 4.39 2.16
CA ASN A 95 4.87 3.52 2.52
C ASN A 95 3.95 4.12 3.59
N THR A 96 4.47 5.04 4.41
CA THR A 96 3.74 5.61 5.55
C THR A 96 2.86 6.79 5.13
N LEU A 97 3.35 7.63 4.21
CA LEU A 97 2.66 8.84 3.75
C LEU A 97 1.26 8.58 3.16
N PRO A 98 1.02 7.56 2.32
CA PRO A 98 -0.32 7.19 1.88
C PRO A 98 -1.21 6.86 3.07
N GLY A 99 -0.67 6.19 4.09
CA GLY A 99 -1.37 5.81 5.31
C GLY A 99 -1.85 6.99 6.17
N TRP A 100 -1.21 8.15 6.09
CA TRP A 100 -1.68 9.37 6.77
C TRP A 100 -2.82 10.05 6.02
N GLY A 101 -2.88 9.90 4.69
CA GLY A 101 -4.04 10.29 3.90
C GLY A 101 -5.18 9.28 3.99
N PHE A 102 -4.85 7.99 4.10
CA PHE A 102 -5.75 6.85 3.95
C PHE A 102 -7.01 6.82 4.86
N PRO A 103 -6.94 7.06 6.19
CA PRO A 103 -8.11 6.94 7.07
C PRO A 103 -9.22 7.95 6.78
N MET A 104 -9.00 8.91 5.88
CA MET A 104 -9.93 10.00 5.63
C MET A 104 -10.79 9.84 4.35
N TRP A 105 -10.48 8.93 3.39
CA TRP A 105 -11.07 9.00 2.02
C TRP A 105 -11.50 7.67 1.38
N GLY A 106 -11.08 6.52 1.91
CA GLY A 106 -11.48 5.20 1.38
C GLY A 106 -10.71 4.74 0.11
N TRP A 107 -10.99 3.51 -0.32
CA TRP A 107 -10.27 2.79 -1.39
C TRP A 107 -10.73 3.11 -2.82
N GLY A 108 -9.88 2.77 -3.81
CA GLY A 108 -10.21 2.72 -5.24
C GLY A 108 -10.54 1.31 -5.77
N TRP A 109 -10.64 1.20 -7.10
CA TRP A 109 -11.07 -0.01 -7.80
C TRP A 109 -10.08 -1.18 -7.69
N CYS A 110 -8.78 -0.94 -7.83
CA CYS A 110 -7.76 -1.99 -7.72
C CYS A 110 -7.84 -2.69 -6.35
N MET A 111 -8.03 -1.94 -5.26
CA MET A 111 -8.16 -2.60 -3.96
C MET A 111 -9.49 -3.31 -3.76
N GLY A 112 -10.59 -2.77 -4.28
CA GLY A 112 -11.89 -3.46 -4.30
C GLY A 112 -11.82 -4.82 -5.02
N TRP A 113 -11.11 -4.88 -6.14
CA TRP A 113 -10.88 -6.13 -6.89
C TRP A 113 -9.97 -7.12 -6.12
N ARG A 114 -8.93 -6.64 -5.44
CA ARG A 114 -8.05 -7.46 -4.59
C ARG A 114 -8.81 -8.13 -3.45
N ILE A 115 -9.75 -7.42 -2.83
CA ILE A 115 -10.57 -7.94 -1.73
C ILE A 115 -11.55 -9.01 -2.24
N ARG A 116 -12.10 -8.83 -3.46
CA ARG A 116 -13.07 -9.73 -4.09
C ARG A 116 -12.46 -11.05 -4.61
N TRP A 117 -11.21 -11.03 -5.10
CA TRP A 117 -10.57 -12.18 -5.75
C TRP A 117 -9.67 -13.05 -4.86
N ALA A 118 -9.71 -12.87 -3.53
CA ALA A 118 -8.86 -13.61 -2.61
C ALA A 118 -9.31 -15.06 -2.35
N ARG A 119 -9.50 -15.87 -3.40
CA ARG A 119 -9.19 -17.31 -3.35
C ARG A 119 -7.79 -17.47 -3.96
N PHE A 120 -6.82 -17.97 -3.19
CA PHE A 120 -5.54 -18.49 -3.71
C PHE A 120 -4.50 -17.54 -4.33
N THR A 121 -4.59 -16.22 -4.16
CA THR A 121 -3.40 -15.36 -4.30
C THR A 121 -2.88 -15.04 -2.91
N THR A 122 -1.65 -15.47 -2.61
CA THR A 122 -0.90 -14.89 -1.48
C THR A 122 -0.86 -13.36 -1.70
N ARG A 123 -0.68 -12.55 -0.64
CA ARG A 123 -0.53 -11.07 -0.78
C ARG A 123 0.50 -10.65 -1.86
N ARG A 124 1.33 -11.58 -2.36
CA ARG A 124 2.42 -11.44 -3.33
C ARG A 124 2.03 -11.29 -4.82
N THR A 125 0.83 -11.65 -5.27
CA THR A 125 0.53 -11.65 -6.74
C THR A 125 -0.62 -10.74 -7.18
N ALA A 126 -1.52 -10.31 -6.29
CA ALA A 126 -2.72 -9.58 -6.71
C ALA A 126 -2.43 -8.17 -7.25
N SER A 127 -1.53 -7.40 -6.62
CA SER A 127 -1.20 -6.03 -7.08
C SER A 127 -0.45 -6.02 -8.43
N ARG A 128 0.21 -7.14 -8.78
CA ARG A 128 0.97 -7.31 -10.04
C ARG A 128 0.07 -7.51 -11.27
N MET A 129 -1.17 -7.97 -11.09
CA MET A 129 -2.12 -8.20 -12.20
C MET A 129 -3.02 -7.00 -12.50
N LEU A 130 -3.34 -6.18 -11.50
CA LEU A 130 -4.37 -5.14 -11.65
C LEU A 130 -3.87 -3.87 -12.33
N PHE A 131 -2.59 -3.49 -12.17
CA PHE A 131 -2.03 -2.34 -12.87
C PHE A 131 -1.88 -2.57 -14.39
N CYS A 132 -1.96 -3.81 -14.86
CA CYS A 132 -1.77 -4.20 -16.26
C CYS A 132 -3.09 -4.28 -17.07
N PHE A 133 -4.24 -3.95 -16.49
CA PHE A 133 -5.50 -3.83 -17.23
C PHE A 133 -5.63 -2.41 -17.82
N ARG A 134 -4.97 -2.21 -18.97
CA ARG A 134 -5.32 -1.34 -20.11
C ARG A 134 -5.91 0.06 -19.78
N MET A 135 -5.07 1.10 -19.89
CA MET A 135 -5.48 2.37 -20.52
C MET A 135 -5.77 2.14 -22.00
#